data_AF-A0AAU9VSU7-F1
#
_entry.id   AF-A0AAU9VSU7-F1
#
_cell.length_a   1.000
_cell.length_b   1.000
_cell.length_c   1.000
_cell.angle_alpha   90.00
_cell.angle_beta   90.00
_cell.angle_gamma   90.00
#
_symmetry.space_group_name_H-M   'P 1'
#
loop_
_entity.id
_entity.type
_entity.pdbx_description
1 polymer ?
#
loop_
_entity_poly.entity_id
_entity_poly.type
_entity_poly.pdbx_seq_one_letter_code
_entity_poly.pdbx_strand_id
1 'polypeptide(L)'
;MNLSSRDTISFVQIGKQLKVVEFFIEFKQFRCAPILLSCFYRPPDFTVSFFDSLANIVNSIAAENKEVHIVVDCNVDLIKKSTSESK
;
A
#
# COMPACT_ATOMS: atom_id res chain seq x y z
N MET A 1 18.55 15.48 -5.28
CA MET A 1 17.46 16.06 -4.47
C MET A 1 18.04 16.31 -3.09
N ASN A 2 18.23 17.57 -2.67
CA ASN A 2 18.82 17.90 -1.37
C ASN A 2 17.72 18.00 -0.32
N LEU A 3 17.67 17.05 0.61
CA LEU A 3 16.80 17.09 1.79
C LEU A 3 17.37 18.09 2.80
N SER A 4 16.54 18.98 3.34
CA SER A 4 16.97 19.92 4.39
C SER A 4 17.16 19.17 5.71
N SER A 5 17.94 19.72 6.65
CA SER A 5 18.18 19.14 7.98
C SER A 5 16.92 19.02 8.87
N ARG A 6 15.74 19.39 8.37
CA ARG A 6 14.43 19.28 9.05
C ARG A 6 13.53 18.20 8.46
N ASP A 7 13.93 17.57 7.36
CA ASP A 7 13.15 16.54 6.71
C ASP A 7 13.51 15.18 7.33
N THR A 8 12.54 14.57 8.03
CA THR A 8 12.74 13.28 8.71
C THR A 8 12.05 12.18 7.91
N ILE A 9 12.81 11.14 7.55
CA ILE A 9 12.28 9.90 6.98
C ILE A 9 12.01 8.93 8.12
N SER A 10 10.76 8.51 8.27
CA SER A 10 10.38 7.48 9.25
C SER A 10 9.95 6.21 8.50
N PHE A 11 10.61 5.10 8.79
CA PHE A 11 10.23 3.78 8.28
C PHE A 11 9.27 3.14 9.28
N VAL A 12 8.07 2.81 8.83
CA VAL A 12 7.12 2.05 9.64
C VAL A 12 6.81 0.76 8.90
N GLN A 13 7.38 -0.35 9.36
CA GLN A 13 7.00 -1.67 8.89
C GLN A 13 5.72 -2.09 9.62
N ILE A 14 4.58 -2.00 8.94
CA ILE A 14 3.29 -2.41 9.48
C ILE A 14 3.02 -3.84 9.02
N GLY A 15 3.52 -4.80 9.80
CA GLY A 15 3.20 -6.21 9.63
C GLY A 15 4.08 -6.97 8.62
N LYS A 16 4.13 -8.28 8.82
CA LYS A 16 4.73 -9.24 7.88
C LYS A 16 3.79 -10.44 7.85
N GLN A 17 2.74 -10.39 7.04
CA GLN A 17 2.07 -11.65 6.66
C GLN A 17 3.00 -12.34 5.67
N LEU A 18 3.31 -13.61 5.91
CA LEU A 18 4.34 -14.44 5.25
C LEU A 18 4.31 -14.52 3.71
N LYS A 19 3.42 -13.79 3.04
CA LYS A 19 3.23 -13.76 1.59
C LYS A 19 3.05 -12.34 1.03
N VAL A 20 2.42 -11.42 1.76
CA VAL A 20 2.17 -10.04 1.28
C VAL A 20 3.30 -9.13 1.76
N VAL A 21 3.85 -8.32 0.86
CA VAL A 21 4.79 -7.25 1.24
C VAL A 21 4.01 -5.97 1.33
N GLU A 22 4.05 -5.34 2.51
CA GLU A 22 3.46 -4.04 2.79
C GLU A 22 4.54 -3.17 3.41
N PHE A 23 4.82 -2.01 2.80
CA PHE A 23 5.72 -1.04 3.39
C PHE A 23 5.20 0.37 3.26
N PHE A 24 5.46 1.15 4.30
CA PHE A 24 5.03 2.54 4.41
C PHE A 24 6.23 3.41 4.74
N ILE A 25 6.41 4.48 3.97
CA ILE A 25 7.44 5.49 4.19
C ILE A 25 6.73 6.83 4.32
N GLU A 26 6.86 7.44 5.49
CA GLU A 26 6.36 8.78 5.72
C GLU A 26 7.50 9.80 5.62
N PHE A 27 7.31 10.77 4.73
CA PHE A 27 8.19 11.92 4.57
C PHE A 27 7.53 13.11 5.27
N LYS A 28 8.14 13.55 6.37
CA LYS A 28 7.76 14.80 7.03
C LYS A 28 8.50 15.95 6.37
N GLN A 29 7.74 16.88 5.83
CA GLN A 29 8.26 18.07 5.14
C GLN A 29 7.94 19.32 5.93
N PHE A 30 8.86 20.28 5.92
CA PHE A 30 8.62 21.56 6.59
C PHE A 30 7.56 22.38 5.86
N ARG A 31 6.48 22.76 6.55
CA ARG A 31 5.35 23.59 6.06
C ARG A 31 4.49 22.98 4.94
N CYS A 32 4.65 21.70 4.64
CA CYS A 32 3.80 20.97 3.69
C CYS A 32 3.05 19.84 4.40
N ALA A 33 2.00 19.32 3.78
CA ALA A 33 1.40 18.07 4.23
C ALA A 33 2.45 16.94 4.19
N PRO A 34 2.46 16.01 5.16
CA PRO A 34 3.32 14.83 5.08
C PRO A 34 2.99 14.03 3.82
N ILE A 35 4.01 13.46 3.18
CA ILE A 35 3.82 12.50 2.09
C ILE A 35 3.90 11.10 2.67
N LEU A 36 2.92 10.26 2.35
CA LEU A 36 2.94 8.84 2.63
C LEU A 36 3.13 8.06 1.33
N LEU A 37 4.29 7.42 1.18
CA LEU A 37 4.54 6.45 0.13
C LEU A 37 4.23 5.05 0.66
N SER A 38 3.21 4.42 0.08
CA SER A 38 2.79 3.06 0.41
C SER A 38 3.07 2.14 -0.75
N CYS A 39 3.60 0.96 -0.47
CA CYS A 39 3.82 -0.05 -1.49
C CYS A 39 3.30 -1.41 -1.04
N PHE A 40 2.60 -2.08 -1.96
CA PHE A 40 1.97 -3.36 -1.72
C PHE A 40 2.32 -4.35 -2.82
N TYR A 41 2.54 -5.60 -2.42
CA TYR A 41 2.70 -6.73 -3.33
C TYR A 41 1.76 -7.85 -2.90
N ARG A 42 0.80 -8.20 -3.77
CA ARG A 42 -0.05 -9.40 -3.63
C ARG A 42 0.57 -10.52 -4.46
N PRO A 43 0.98 -11.65 -3.84
CA PRO A 43 1.40 -12.82 -4.60
C PRO A 43 0.28 -13.39 -5.48
N PRO A 44 0.62 -14.04 -6.60
CA PRO A 44 -0.37 -14.56 -7.54
C PRO A 44 -1.35 -15.57 -6.91
N ASP A 45 -0.86 -16.40 -5.99
CA ASP A 45 -1.65 -17.43 -5.29
C ASP A 45 -2.42 -16.90 -4.07
N PHE A 46 -2.37 -15.59 -3.82
CA PHE A 46 -2.99 -14.99 -2.64
C PHE A 46 -4.48 -14.69 -2.87
N THR A 47 -5.29 -14.76 -1.82
CA THR A 47 -6.75 -14.65 -1.92
C THR A 47 -7.22 -13.25 -2.30
N VAL A 48 -8.47 -13.16 -2.81
CA VAL A 48 -9.13 -11.90 -3.17
C VAL A 48 -9.34 -10.98 -1.96
N SER A 49 -9.34 -11.54 -0.73
CA SER A 49 -9.43 -10.78 0.52
C SER A 49 -8.30 -9.74 0.70
N PHE A 50 -7.23 -9.82 -0.08
CA PHE A 50 -6.23 -8.75 -0.15
C PHE A 50 -6.86 -7.39 -0.53
N PHE A 51 -7.82 -7.37 -1.45
CA PHE A 51 -8.43 -6.12 -1.90
C PHE A 51 -9.30 -5.49 -0.80
N ASP A 52 -9.96 -6.32 0.02
CA ASP A 52 -10.71 -5.84 1.18
C ASP A 52 -9.76 -5.20 2.21
N SER A 53 -8.62 -5.83 2.49
CA SER A 53 -7.59 -5.27 3.36
C SER A 53 -7.02 -3.97 2.80
N LEU A 54 -6.70 -3.92 1.49
CA LEU A 54 -6.20 -2.73 0.83
C LEU A 54 -7.21 -1.57 0.91
N ALA A 55 -8.49 -1.85 0.69
CA ALA A 55 -9.55 -0.85 0.81
C ALA A 55 -9.63 -0.27 2.23
N ASN A 56 -9.54 -1.13 3.26
CA ASN A 56 -9.52 -0.69 4.65
C ASN A 56 -8.30 0.19 4.98
N ILE A 57 -7.13 -0.16 4.45
CA ILE A 57 -5.90 0.63 4.61
C ILE A 57 -6.06 1.99 3.93
N VAL A 58 -6.52 2.03 2.68
CA VAL A 58 -6.75 3.27 1.94
C VAL A 58 -7.76 4.17 2.66
N ASN A 59 -8.86 3.61 3.16
CA ASN A 59 -9.85 4.36 3.92
C ASN A 59 -9.28 4.94 5.23
N SER A 60 -8.42 4.18 5.90
CA SER A 60 -7.76 4.65 7.13
C SER A 60 -6.81 5.81 6.84
N ILE A 61 -6.03 5.72 5.75
CA ILE A 61 -5.10 6.76 5.32
C ILE A 61 -5.85 7.98 4.80
N ALA A 62 -6.97 7.82 4.10
CA ALA A 62 -7.76 8.92 3.55
C ALA A 62 -8.33 9.85 4.64
N ALA A 63 -8.47 9.37 5.88
CA ALA A 63 -8.83 10.19 7.03
C ALA A 63 -7.67 11.08 7.53
N GLU A 64 -6.45 10.84 7.07
CA GLU A 64 -5.26 11.60 7.43
C GLU A 64 -5.04 12.75 6.44
N ASN A 65 -4.70 13.95 6.94
CA ASN A 65 -4.38 15.11 6.10
C ASN A 65 -2.96 14.98 5.52
N LYS A 66 -2.76 13.97 4.66
CA LYS A 66 -1.48 13.60 4.03
C LYS A 66 -1.64 13.51 2.52
N GLU A 67 -0.56 13.74 1.79
CA GLU A 67 -0.47 13.40 0.38
C GLU A 67 -0.10 11.92 0.27
N VAL A 68 -0.86 11.14 -0.50
CA VAL A 68 -0.74 9.67 -0.50
C VAL A 68 -0.35 9.18 -1.90
N HIS A 69 0.76 8.44 -1.96
CA HIS A 69 1.24 7.77 -3.16
C HIS A 69 1.20 6.27 -2.94
N ILE A 70 0.50 5.55 -3.81
CA ILE A 70 0.33 4.10 -3.69
C ILE A 70 0.95 3.43 -4.92
N VAL A 71 1.91 2.53 -4.67
CA VAL A 71 2.48 1.63 -5.67
C VAL A 71 2.04 0.21 -5.35
N VAL A 72 1.47 -0.47 -6.33
CA VAL A 72 0.82 -1.76 -6.11
C VAL A 72 1.17 -2.69 -7.26
N ASP A 73 1.67 -3.88 -6.93
CA ASP A 73 1.66 -5.04 -7.82
C ASP A 73 0.68 -6.08 -7.27
N CYS A 74 -0.43 -6.25 -7.97
CA CYS A 74 -1.55 -7.06 -7.51
C CYS A 74 -1.68 -8.43 -8.18
N ASN A 75 -0.93 -8.73 -9.25
CA ASN A 75 -1.15 -9.94 -10.06
C ASN A 75 -2.65 -10.20 -10.38
N VAL A 76 -3.39 -9.15 -10.78
CA VAL A 76 -4.86 -9.21 -10.99
C VAL A 76 -5.26 -10.14 -12.13
N ASP A 77 -4.39 -10.23 -13.14
CA ASP A 77 -4.50 -11.10 -14.30
C ASP A 77 -4.44 -12.60 -13.93
N LEU A 78 -3.78 -12.91 -12.81
CA LEU A 78 -3.64 -14.28 -12.30
C LEU A 78 -4.77 -14.68 -11.34
N ILE A 79 -5.74 -13.80 -11.09
CA ILE A 79 -6.97 -14.16 -10.38
C ILE A 79 -7.73 -15.15 -11.27
N LYS A 80 -7.72 -16.43 -10.89
CA LYS A 80 -8.48 -17.47 -11.58
C LYS A 80 -9.94 -17.03 -11.64
N LYS A 81 -10.40 -16.65 -12.84
CA LYS A 81 -11.84 -16.50 -13.10
C LYS A 81 -12.45 -17.84 -12.75
N SER A 82 -13.39 -17.85 -11.81
CA SER A 82 -14.28 -18.99 -11.66
C SER A 82 -14.93 -19.21 -13.02
N THR A 83 -14.48 -20.22 -13.75
CA THR A 83 -15.16 -20.71 -14.95
C THR A 83 -16.53 -21.17 -14.50
N SER A 84 -17.51 -20.27 -14.58
CA SER A 84 -18.89 -20.66 -14.77
C SER A 84 -19.01 -21.19 -16.19
N GLU A 85 -18.41 -22.36 -16.43
CA GLU A 85 -18.82 -23.22 -17.54
C GLU A 85 -20.17 -23.78 -17.13
N SER A 86 -21.22 -23.06 -17.50
CA SER A 86 -22.57 -23.59 -17.59
C SER A 86 -22.50 -24.80 -18.54
N LYS A 87 -22.57 -26.00 -17.97
CA LYS A 87 -22.93 -27.20 -18.73
C LYS A 87 -24.35 -27.07 -19.27
#